data_AF-B3MSD9-F1
#
_entry.id   AF-B3MSD9-F1
#
_cell.length_a   1.000
_cell.length_b   1.000
_cell.length_c   1.000
_cell.angle_alpha   90.00
_cell.angle_beta   90.00
_cell.angle_gamma   90.00
#
_symmetry.space_group_name_H-M   'P 1'
#
loop_
_entity.id
_entity.type
_entity.pdbx_description
1 polymer ?
#
loop_
_entity_poly.entity_id
_entity_poly.type
_entity_poly.pdbx_seq_one_letter_code
_entity_poly.pdbx_strand_id
1 'polypeptide(L)'
;MALGSENQTSLFYNDNSLSPASGGASVVRRNARERNRVKQVNNGFSQLRQHIPVAVIADLSNGRRGIGPGANKKLSKVSTLKMAVEYIRRLQKMIDENDQQQQHQQQQQHQQLQQQHMHFQQQQQQQQQQHQQQHFYNWQQQLQLSSPTGSVSSCNSSNSSYYTPSATSATSATSPVAVATKLENSYEDYRNNSCSSGAEDDDILDYISLWQDDL
;
A
#
# COMPACT_ATOMS: atom_id res chain seq x y z
N MET A 1 5.39 0.41 96.70
CA MET A 1 5.35 -1.05 96.93
C MET A 1 3.95 -1.56 96.57
N ALA A 2 3.86 -2.82 96.12
CA ALA A 2 2.75 -3.52 95.44
C ALA A 2 2.79 -3.35 93.90
N LEU A 3 3.54 -4.18 93.16
CA LEU A 3 3.21 -5.54 92.65
C LEU A 3 1.97 -5.45 91.73
N GLY A 4 1.99 -5.72 90.42
CA GLY A 4 2.78 -6.67 89.65
C GLY A 4 1.85 -7.77 89.13
N SER A 5 1.74 -7.92 87.80
CA SER A 5 1.23 -9.09 87.03
C SER A 5 -0.30 -9.39 87.18
N GLU A 6 -1.11 -9.72 86.18
CA GLU A 6 -0.91 -10.39 84.88
C GLU A 6 -1.98 -9.90 83.89
N ASN A 7 -1.57 -9.32 82.77
CA ASN A 7 -2.44 -9.03 81.64
C ASN A 7 -2.42 -10.29 80.75
N GLN A 8 -3.42 -11.16 80.91
CA GLN A 8 -3.62 -12.31 80.01
C GLN A 8 -4.11 -11.81 78.65
N THR A 9 -3.21 -11.19 77.89
CA THR A 9 -3.34 -11.11 76.43
C THR A 9 -3.18 -12.54 75.91
N SER A 10 -4.30 -13.21 75.70
CA SER A 10 -4.38 -14.47 74.97
C SER A 10 -3.78 -14.24 73.59
N LEU A 11 -2.50 -14.59 73.47
CA LEU A 11 -1.84 -14.78 72.19
C LEU A 11 -2.50 -16.00 71.54
N PHE A 12 -3.65 -15.77 70.88
CA PHE A 12 -4.06 -16.60 69.77
C PHE A 12 -3.04 -16.38 68.65
N TYR A 13 -1.86 -16.96 68.82
CA TYR A 13 -1.06 -17.39 67.69
C TYR A 13 -1.94 -18.37 66.93
N ASN A 14 -2.45 -17.93 65.79
CA ASN A 14 -2.87 -18.83 64.73
C ASN A 14 -1.62 -19.63 64.33
N ASP A 15 -1.42 -20.76 65.00
CA ASP A 15 -0.51 -21.82 64.61
C ASP A 15 -1.05 -22.45 63.33
N ASN A 16 -0.70 -21.84 62.20
CA ASN A 16 -0.93 -22.38 60.87
C ASN A 16 0.39 -22.42 60.09
N SER A 17 1.49 -22.74 60.78
CA SER A 17 2.83 -22.81 60.21
C SER A 17 3.40 -24.22 60.14
N LEU A 18 2.60 -25.25 59.87
CA LEU A 18 3.12 -26.59 59.60
C LEU A 18 2.40 -27.32 58.44
N SER A 19 2.45 -26.72 57.24
CA SER A 19 2.43 -27.46 55.97
C SER A 19 3.25 -26.72 54.90
N PRO A 20 4.56 -26.99 54.78
CA PRO A 20 5.48 -26.18 53.99
C PRO A 20 5.76 -26.75 52.59
N ALA A 21 4.76 -27.19 51.81
CA ALA A 21 5.07 -27.81 50.51
C ALA A 21 4.15 -27.49 49.31
N SER A 22 2.83 -27.30 49.47
CA SER A 22 1.96 -27.34 48.28
C SER A 22 1.40 -25.96 47.84
N GLY A 23 0.98 -25.10 48.77
CA GLY A 23 0.32 -23.84 48.42
C GLY A 23 1.26 -22.74 47.93
N GLY A 24 2.39 -22.52 48.62
CA GLY A 24 3.33 -21.42 48.32
C GLY A 24 4.06 -21.61 46.99
N ALA A 25 4.56 -22.82 46.72
CA ALA A 25 5.24 -23.13 45.46
C ALA A 25 4.30 -22.98 44.25
N SER A 26 3.02 -23.32 44.39
CA SER A 26 2.00 -23.11 43.36
C SER A 26 1.75 -21.62 43.06
N VAL A 27 1.64 -20.79 44.12
CA VAL A 27 1.47 -19.34 43.98
C VAL A 27 2.71 -18.69 43.35
N VAL A 28 3.92 -19.12 43.72
CA VAL A 28 5.17 -18.66 43.10
C VAL A 28 5.20 -18.98 41.61
N ARG A 29 4.87 -20.23 41.22
CA ARG A 29 4.77 -20.62 39.80
C ARG A 29 3.71 -19.80 39.05
N ARG A 30 2.55 -19.53 39.66
CA ARG A 30 1.50 -18.68 39.08
C ARG A 30 1.97 -17.23 38.89
N ASN A 31 2.65 -16.65 39.87
CA ASN A 31 3.15 -15.27 39.80
C ASN A 31 4.26 -15.12 38.74
N ALA A 32 5.15 -16.11 38.62
CA ALA A 32 6.17 -16.13 37.57
C ALA A 32 5.55 -16.09 36.17
N ARG A 33 4.50 -16.90 35.93
CA ARG A 33 3.75 -16.85 34.66
C ARG A 33 3.07 -15.50 34.44
N GLU A 34 2.47 -14.93 35.48
CA GLU A 34 1.85 -13.60 35.41
C GLU A 34 2.85 -12.52 34.99
N ARG A 35 4.04 -12.51 35.59
CA ARG A 35 5.12 -11.59 35.22
C ARG A 35 5.52 -11.76 33.76
N ASN A 36 5.65 -13.00 33.27
CA ASN A 36 5.98 -13.27 31.86
C ASN A 36 4.88 -12.77 30.92
N ARG A 37 3.60 -13.02 31.23
CA ARG A 37 2.48 -12.50 30.44
C ARG A 37 2.49 -10.97 30.40
N VAL A 38 2.66 -10.31 31.55
CA VAL A 38 2.70 -8.85 31.65
C VAL A 38 3.91 -8.28 30.92
N LYS A 39 5.07 -8.95 30.97
CA LYS A 39 6.27 -8.58 30.20
C LYS A 39 5.98 -8.59 28.70
N GLN A 40 5.33 -9.63 28.17
CA GLN A 40 4.93 -9.69 26.76
C GLN A 40 4.01 -8.53 26.37
N VAL A 41 2.99 -8.24 27.19
CA VAL A 41 2.08 -7.11 26.94
C VAL A 41 2.85 -5.78 26.93
N ASN A 42 3.76 -5.56 27.88
CA ASN A 42 4.54 -4.32 27.95
C ASN A 42 5.54 -4.19 26.78
N ASN A 43 6.09 -5.31 26.28
CA ASN A 43 6.87 -5.33 25.06
C ASN A 43 6.03 -4.90 23.86
N GLY A 44 4.80 -5.41 23.73
CA GLY A 44 3.84 -4.99 22.71
C GLY A 44 3.53 -3.48 22.77
N PHE A 45 3.32 -2.92 23.96
CA PHE A 45 3.16 -1.46 24.12
C PHE A 45 4.41 -0.67 23.69
N SER A 46 5.60 -1.21 23.93
CA SER A 46 6.85 -0.56 23.53
C SER A 46 7.04 -0.56 22.01
N GLN A 47 6.72 -1.67 21.34
CA GLN A 47 6.71 -1.75 19.88
C GLN A 47 5.66 -0.79 19.29
N LEU A 48 4.45 -0.77 19.85
CA LEU A 48 3.40 0.15 19.40
C LEU A 48 3.86 1.61 19.45
N ARG A 49 4.60 2.02 20.50
CA ARG A 49 5.18 3.37 20.61
C ARG A 49 6.17 3.70 19.50
N GLN A 50 6.94 2.72 19.01
CA GLN A 50 7.93 2.95 17.96
C GLN A 50 7.27 3.34 16.63
N HIS A 51 6.06 2.86 16.38
CA HIS A 51 5.30 3.16 15.16
C HIS A 51 4.49 4.45 15.21
N ILE A 52 4.42 5.14 16.36
CA ILE A 52 3.67 6.38 16.49
C ILE A 52 4.58 7.57 16.09
N PRO A 53 4.25 8.33 15.04
CA PRO A 53 5.06 9.48 14.62
C PRO A 53 5.08 10.59 15.66
N VAL A 54 6.21 11.29 15.75
CA VAL A 54 6.41 12.42 16.67
C VAL A 54 5.41 13.54 16.41
N ALA A 55 5.04 13.79 15.15
CA ALA A 55 4.04 14.80 14.79
C ALA A 55 2.67 14.54 15.45
N VAL A 56 2.18 13.29 15.40
CA VAL A 56 0.91 12.90 16.06
C VAL A 56 0.99 13.13 17.57
N ILE A 57 2.14 12.79 18.17
CA ILE A 57 2.40 12.97 19.60
C ILE A 57 2.41 14.46 19.98
N ALA A 58 3.04 15.32 19.16
CA ALA A 58 3.08 16.76 19.38
C ALA A 58 1.69 17.40 19.30
N ASP A 59 0.92 17.06 18.27
CA ASP A 59 -0.42 17.62 18.03
C ASP A 59 -1.37 17.33 19.20
N LEU A 60 -1.47 16.07 19.63
CA LEU A 60 -2.44 15.67 20.64
C LEU A 60 -1.96 15.92 22.08
N SER A 61 -0.66 16.20 22.27
CA SER A 61 -0.13 16.60 23.57
C SER A 61 -0.18 18.10 23.80
N ASN A 62 -0.80 18.87 22.89
CA ASN A 62 -0.79 20.34 22.90
C ASN A 62 0.64 20.90 23.02
N GLY A 63 1.61 20.27 22.33
CA GLY A 63 3.02 20.64 22.38
C GLY A 63 3.75 20.33 23.70
N ARG A 64 3.08 19.82 24.75
CA ARG A 64 3.73 19.54 26.05
C ARG A 64 4.58 18.28 26.07
N ARG A 65 4.25 17.28 25.25
CA ARG A 65 4.90 15.97 25.26
C ARG A 65 5.08 15.52 23.82
N GLY A 66 6.05 16.10 23.12
CA GLY A 66 6.31 15.84 21.70
C GLY A 66 7.55 16.55 21.14
N ILE A 67 8.09 17.50 21.88
CA ILE A 67 9.26 18.28 21.48
C ILE A 67 10.50 17.64 22.07
N GLY A 68 11.13 16.73 21.31
CA GLY A 68 12.46 16.21 21.61
C GLY A 68 12.66 14.71 21.35
N PRO A 69 13.93 14.27 21.26
CA PRO A 69 14.29 12.87 21.08
C PRO A 69 13.66 11.98 22.17
N GLY A 70 12.95 10.93 21.75
CA GLY A 70 12.35 9.96 22.68
C GLY A 70 10.98 10.34 23.23
N ALA A 71 10.26 11.30 22.62
CA ALA A 71 8.86 11.60 22.97
C ALA A 71 7.96 10.35 22.96
N ASN A 72 8.21 9.42 22.05
CA ASN A 72 7.50 8.14 21.96
C ASN A 72 7.80 7.19 23.13
N LYS A 73 8.97 7.27 23.77
CA LYS A 73 9.39 6.34 24.84
C LYS A 73 8.60 6.52 26.15
N LYS A 74 8.09 7.73 26.42
CA LYS A 74 7.46 8.11 27.70
C LYS A 74 5.93 8.14 27.67
N LEU A 75 5.29 7.55 26.66
CA LEU A 75 3.83 7.55 26.53
C LEU A 75 3.17 6.56 27.51
N SER A 76 2.06 6.95 28.15
CA SER A 76 1.27 6.01 28.97
C SER A 76 0.49 5.02 28.11
N LYS A 77 0.03 3.88 28.66
CA LYS A 77 -0.77 2.89 27.90
C LYS A 77 -1.96 3.53 27.20
N VAL A 78 -2.74 4.33 27.93
CA VAL A 78 -3.91 5.04 27.39
C VAL A 78 -3.49 6.06 26.32
N SER A 79 -2.43 6.83 26.56
CA SER A 79 -1.95 7.82 25.58
C SER A 79 -1.47 7.15 24.30
N THR A 80 -0.70 6.05 24.41
CA THR A 80 -0.22 5.26 23.28
C THR A 80 -1.40 4.77 22.44
N LEU A 81 -2.45 4.22 23.05
CA LEU A 81 -3.64 3.77 22.32
C LEU A 81 -4.34 4.91 21.59
N LYS A 82 -4.55 6.06 22.25
CA LYS A 82 -5.16 7.24 21.62
C LYS A 82 -4.37 7.71 20.41
N MET A 83 -3.05 7.82 20.53
CA MET A 83 -2.19 8.24 19.41
C MET A 83 -2.19 7.23 18.27
N ALA A 84 -2.19 5.93 18.57
CA ALA A 84 -2.21 4.88 17.56
C ALA A 84 -3.50 4.90 16.74
N VAL A 85 -4.65 5.02 17.40
CA VAL A 85 -5.95 5.14 16.73
C VAL A 85 -5.99 6.37 15.83
N GLU A 86 -5.51 7.50 16.33
CA GLU A 86 -5.47 8.73 15.54
C GLU A 86 -4.53 8.62 14.34
N TYR A 87 -3.38 7.98 14.52
CA TYR A 87 -2.44 7.76 13.42
C TYR A 87 -3.05 6.88 12.32
N ILE A 88 -3.73 5.79 12.70
CA ILE A 88 -4.45 4.94 11.74
C ILE A 88 -5.48 5.75 10.95
N ARG A 89 -6.26 6.62 11.61
CA ARG A 89 -7.25 7.48 10.92
C ARG A 89 -6.59 8.44 9.94
N ARG A 90 -5.45 9.04 10.29
CA ARG A 90 -4.70 9.93 9.40
C ARG A 90 -4.20 9.19 8.15
N LEU A 91 -3.70 7.96 8.33
CA LEU A 91 -3.28 7.11 7.21
C LEU A 91 -4.46 6.73 6.30
N GLN A 92 -5.58 6.31 6.89
CA GLN A 92 -6.80 5.99 6.14
C GLN A 92 -7.28 7.18 5.32
N LYS A 93 -7.37 8.37 5.93
CA LYS A 93 -7.74 9.60 5.24
C LYS A 93 -6.79 9.93 4.07
N MET A 94 -5.48 9.76 4.26
CA MET A 94 -4.50 10.01 3.20
C MET A 94 -4.68 9.03 2.03
N ILE A 95 -4.98 7.77 2.30
CA ILE A 95 -5.27 6.77 1.26
C ILE A 95 -6.54 7.16 0.50
N ASP A 96 -7.61 7.47 1.22
CA ASP A 96 -8.88 7.88 0.62
C ASP A 96 -8.72 9.14 -0.26
N GLU A 97 -7.97 10.14 0.19
CA GLU A 97 -7.68 11.34 -0.59
C GLU A 97 -6.90 11.04 -1.87
N ASN A 98 -5.93 10.13 -1.83
CA ASN A 98 -5.18 9.72 -3.02
C ASN A 98 -6.06 8.97 -4.01
N ASP A 99 -6.94 8.08 -3.54
CA ASP A 99 -7.88 7.35 -4.39
C ASP A 99 -8.87 8.32 -5.07
N GLN A 100 -9.37 9.32 -4.34
CA GLN A 100 -10.22 10.37 -4.90
C GLN A 100 -9.49 11.24 -5.93
N GLN A 101 -8.22 11.59 -5.68
CA GLN A 101 -7.40 12.34 -6.63
C GLN A 101 -7.14 11.55 -7.92
N GLN A 102 -6.86 10.24 -7.81
CA GLN A 102 -6.69 9.37 -8.97
C GLN A 102 -7.98 9.29 -9.81
N GLN A 103 -9.14 9.16 -9.16
CA GLN A 103 -10.44 9.17 -9.86
C GLN A 103 -10.70 10.50 -10.57
N HIS A 104 -10.45 11.64 -9.91
CA HIS A 104 -10.59 12.95 -10.54
C HIS A 104 -9.65 13.13 -11.74
N GLN A 105 -8.41 12.64 -11.64
CA GLN A 105 -7.44 12.77 -12.72
C GLN A 105 -7.84 11.92 -13.94
N GLN A 106 -8.39 10.72 -13.73
CA GLN A 106 -8.95 9.91 -14.81
C GLN A 106 -10.17 10.57 -15.46
N GLN A 107 -11.07 11.15 -14.65
CA GLN A 107 -12.26 11.83 -15.16
C GLN A 107 -11.88 13.08 -15.99
N GLN A 108 -10.88 13.85 -15.55
CA GLN A 108 -10.37 15.00 -16.31
C GLN A 108 -9.76 14.60 -17.65
N GLN A 109 -8.96 13.52 -17.69
CA GLN A 109 -8.44 13.00 -18.96
C GLN A 109 -9.56 12.56 -19.90
N HIS A 110 -10.56 11.84 -19.39
CA HIS A 110 -11.69 11.41 -20.20
C HIS A 110 -12.46 12.61 -20.78
N GLN A 111 -12.66 13.65 -19.98
CA GLN A 111 -13.34 14.87 -20.43
C GLN A 111 -12.53 15.64 -21.49
N GLN A 112 -11.19 15.65 -21.41
CA GLN A 112 -10.35 16.22 -22.47
C GLN A 112 -10.40 15.42 -23.76
N LEU A 113 -10.34 14.09 -23.68
CA LEU A 113 -10.46 13.19 -24.84
C LEU A 113 -11.81 13.38 -25.53
N GLN A 114 -12.89 13.50 -24.76
CA GLN A 114 -14.23 13.73 -25.30
C GLN A 114 -14.33 15.09 -26.02
N GLN A 115 -13.74 16.15 -25.46
CA GLN A 115 -13.68 17.46 -26.12
C GLN A 115 -12.86 17.41 -27.42
N GLN A 116 -11.72 16.72 -27.42
CA GLN A 116 -10.90 16.56 -28.63
C GLN A 116 -11.66 15.80 -29.72
N HIS A 117 -12.36 14.72 -29.35
CA HIS A 117 -13.18 13.96 -30.30
C HIS A 117 -14.28 14.81 -30.93
N MET A 118 -14.97 15.61 -30.12
CA MET A 118 -16.04 16.50 -30.57
C MET A 118 -15.50 17.57 -31.54
N HIS A 119 -14.33 18.13 -31.24
CA HIS A 119 -13.67 19.10 -32.13
C HIS A 119 -13.26 18.48 -33.47
N PHE A 120 -12.68 17.28 -33.47
CA PHE A 120 -12.30 16.57 -34.69
C PHE A 120 -13.51 16.25 -35.57
N GLN A 121 -14.62 15.81 -34.96
CA GLN A 121 -15.85 15.53 -35.68
C GLN A 121 -16.41 16.79 -36.36
N GLN A 122 -16.44 17.92 -35.64
CA GLN A 122 -16.88 19.20 -36.20
C GLN A 122 -15.99 19.64 -37.38
N GLN A 123 -14.67 19.50 -37.25
CA GLN A 123 -13.73 19.84 -38.33
C GLN A 123 -13.97 19.01 -39.59
N GLN A 124 -14.20 17.69 -39.46
CA GLN A 124 -14.54 16.84 -40.60
C GLN A 124 -15.85 17.26 -41.28
N GLN A 125 -16.87 17.61 -40.49
CA GLN A 125 -18.16 18.05 -41.02
C GLN A 125 -18.01 19.35 -41.82
N GLN A 126 -17.15 20.27 -41.35
CA GLN A 126 -16.85 21.52 -42.04
C GLN A 126 -16.09 21.28 -43.35
N GLN A 127 -15.14 20.34 -43.37
CA GLN A 127 -14.44 19.95 -44.62
C GLN A 127 -15.39 19.33 -45.64
N GLN A 128 -16.32 18.46 -45.21
CA GLN A 128 -17.33 17.90 -46.12
C GLN A 128 -18.22 18.99 -46.72
N GLN A 129 -18.67 19.96 -45.93
CA GLN A 129 -19.46 21.09 -46.45
C GLN A 129 -18.68 21.92 -47.47
N GLN A 130 -17.40 22.21 -47.22
CA GLN A 130 -16.56 22.93 -48.19
C GLN A 130 -16.40 22.14 -49.49
N HIS A 131 -16.15 20.82 -49.40
CA HIS A 131 -16.06 19.96 -50.57
C HIS A 131 -17.37 19.94 -51.37
N GLN A 132 -18.51 19.87 -50.68
CA GLN A 132 -19.82 19.86 -51.32
C GLN A 132 -20.09 21.18 -52.07
N GLN A 133 -19.73 22.32 -51.48
CA GLN A 133 -19.82 23.63 -52.15
C GLN A 133 -18.91 23.71 -53.38
N GLN A 134 -17.66 23.27 -53.26
CA GLN A 134 -16.71 23.20 -54.39
C GLN A 134 -17.26 22.31 -55.51
N HIS A 135 -17.81 21.14 -55.17
CA HIS A 135 -18.41 20.23 -56.13
C HIS A 135 -19.59 20.85 -56.86
N PHE A 136 -20.49 21.53 -56.12
CA PHE A 136 -21.63 22.23 -56.71
C PHE A 136 -21.19 23.33 -57.67
N TYR A 137 -20.17 24.11 -57.28
CA TYR A 137 -19.61 25.16 -58.11
C TYR A 137 -18.99 24.60 -59.41
N ASN A 138 -18.18 23.55 -59.31
CA ASN A 138 -17.60 22.87 -60.48
C ASN A 138 -18.66 22.26 -61.39
N TRP A 139 -19.70 21.65 -60.81
CA TRP A 139 -20.81 21.09 -61.58
C TRP A 139 -21.57 22.18 -62.35
N GLN A 140 -21.82 23.32 -61.71
CA GLN A 140 -22.48 24.46 -62.35
C GLN A 140 -21.66 25.03 -63.51
N GLN A 141 -20.32 25.04 -63.41
CA GLN A 141 -19.43 25.42 -64.53
C GLN A 141 -19.51 24.44 -65.71
N GLN A 142 -19.60 23.13 -65.49
CA GLN A 142 -19.72 22.15 -66.59
C GLN A 142 -20.99 22.34 -67.42
N LEU A 143 -22.11 22.73 -66.80
CA LEU A 143 -23.36 23.00 -67.52
C LEU A 143 -23.31 24.22 -68.43
N GLN A 144 -22.41 25.16 -68.17
CA GLN A 144 -22.19 26.32 -69.05
C GLN A 144 -21.37 25.96 -70.30
N LEU A 145 -20.81 24.75 -70.36
CA LEU A 145 -19.93 24.26 -71.44
C LEU A 145 -20.59 23.20 -72.33
N SER A 146 -21.84 22.79 -72.08
CA SER A 146 -22.56 21.81 -72.90
C SER A 146 -23.50 22.47 -73.91
N SER A 147 -23.07 22.58 -75.16
CA SER A 147 -23.96 22.72 -76.33
C SER A 147 -24.57 21.35 -76.68
N PRO A 148 -25.82 21.25 -77.17
CA PRO A 148 -26.43 19.96 -77.47
C PRO A 148 -25.90 19.42 -78.81
N THR A 149 -25.18 18.31 -78.78
CA THR A 149 -25.00 17.47 -79.97
C THR A 149 -24.68 16.04 -79.53
N GLY A 150 -25.40 15.07 -80.09
CA GLY A 150 -25.15 13.64 -79.88
C GLY A 150 -24.24 13.07 -80.95
N SER A 151 -23.41 12.09 -80.59
CA SER A 151 -23.18 10.80 -81.30
C SER A 151 -21.90 10.07 -80.84
N VAL A 152 -21.86 8.83 -81.29
CA VAL A 152 -21.07 7.62 -80.97
C VAL A 152 -19.54 7.58 -81.27
N SER A 153 -18.88 6.59 -80.63
CA SER A 153 -17.80 5.69 -81.13
C SER A 153 -16.28 6.01 -81.03
N SER A 154 -15.60 5.18 -80.22
CA SER A 154 -14.41 4.29 -80.43
C SER A 154 -13.04 4.72 -81.04
N CYS A 155 -11.98 4.08 -80.47
CA CYS A 155 -10.70 3.54 -81.02
C CYS A 155 -9.40 4.19 -80.46
N ASN A 156 -8.18 3.67 -80.67
CA ASN A 156 -7.49 2.47 -80.14
C ASN A 156 -5.97 2.78 -80.07
N SER A 157 -5.19 1.97 -79.33
CA SER A 157 -3.76 1.61 -79.54
C SER A 157 -2.56 2.43 -78.97
N SER A 158 -1.87 1.78 -78.01
CA SER A 158 -0.46 1.27 -78.05
C SER A 158 0.80 2.12 -77.76
N ASN A 159 1.39 1.84 -76.58
CA ASN A 159 2.76 1.33 -76.26
C ASN A 159 4.06 2.09 -76.68
N SER A 160 4.97 2.37 -75.71
CA SER A 160 6.41 1.97 -75.69
C SER A 160 7.22 2.62 -74.53
N SER A 161 8.38 2.04 -74.23
CA SER A 161 9.16 2.02 -72.98
C SER A 161 10.44 2.89 -72.93
N TYR A 162 11.01 2.96 -71.70
CA TYR A 162 12.42 3.21 -71.27
C TYR A 162 12.90 4.65 -71.01
N TYR A 163 13.28 4.95 -69.75
CA TYR A 163 14.67 5.20 -69.27
C TYR A 163 14.68 5.53 -67.75
N THR A 164 15.66 4.99 -67.03
CA THR A 164 16.07 5.33 -65.64
C THR A 164 17.28 6.28 -65.66
N PRO A 165 17.54 7.08 -64.59
CA PRO A 165 18.66 6.69 -63.70
C PRO A 165 18.45 7.01 -62.19
N SER A 166 19.36 6.44 -61.40
CA SER A 166 19.49 6.40 -59.93
C SER A 166 19.85 7.72 -59.23
N ALA A 167 19.50 7.83 -57.94
CA ALA A 167 20.35 8.44 -56.91
C ALA A 167 20.04 7.86 -55.50
N THR A 168 21.11 7.51 -54.80
CA THR A 168 21.24 6.88 -53.48
C THR A 168 21.26 7.87 -52.32
N SER A 169 20.74 7.46 -51.14
CA SER A 169 21.21 7.71 -49.75
C SER A 169 20.31 6.87 -48.81
N ALA A 170 20.74 5.76 -48.20
CA ALA A 170 21.41 5.65 -46.88
C ALA A 170 20.56 6.31 -45.76
N THR A 171 20.08 5.69 -44.68
CA THR A 171 20.66 4.69 -43.76
C THR A 171 19.60 4.11 -42.78
N SER A 172 19.77 2.83 -42.42
CA SER A 172 19.67 2.20 -41.07
C SER A 172 18.37 2.06 -40.24
N ALA A 173 18.29 0.86 -39.63
CA ALA A 173 17.63 0.43 -38.38
C ALA A 173 16.19 -0.12 -38.49
N THR A 174 16.00 -1.43 -38.63
CA THR A 174 15.87 -2.49 -37.59
C THR A 174 14.62 -2.38 -36.69
N SER A 175 13.70 -3.33 -36.93
CA SER A 175 12.79 -4.01 -35.98
C SER A 175 11.52 -3.31 -35.49
N PRO A 176 10.37 -3.99 -35.65
CA PRO A 176 9.42 -4.14 -34.56
C PRO A 176 9.04 -5.62 -34.42
N VAL A 177 9.52 -6.28 -33.36
CA VAL A 177 8.93 -7.53 -32.88
C VAL A 177 8.35 -7.27 -31.50
N ALA A 178 7.12 -7.72 -31.38
CA ALA A 178 6.21 -7.58 -30.27
C ALA A 178 6.84 -7.86 -28.90
N VAL A 179 6.61 -6.94 -27.96
CA VAL A 179 6.80 -7.17 -26.53
C VAL A 179 5.65 -8.06 -26.07
N ALA A 180 5.93 -9.36 -25.94
CA ALA A 180 5.10 -10.24 -25.14
C ALA A 180 5.41 -9.94 -23.66
N THR A 181 4.54 -9.20 -23.00
CA THR A 181 4.54 -9.07 -21.55
C THR A 181 4.10 -10.40 -20.93
N LYS A 182 5.05 -11.17 -20.41
CA LYS A 182 4.74 -12.30 -19.53
C LYS A 182 4.29 -11.73 -18.19
N LEU A 183 3.00 -11.91 -17.94
CA LEU A 183 2.31 -11.73 -16.68
C LEU A 183 2.76 -12.87 -15.76
N GLU A 184 3.49 -12.56 -14.69
CA GLU A 184 3.72 -13.50 -13.59
C GLU A 184 3.74 -12.74 -12.27
N ASN A 185 2.54 -12.42 -11.80
CA ASN A 185 2.26 -12.35 -10.36
C ASN A 185 2.22 -13.78 -9.85
N SER A 186 3.13 -14.19 -8.97
CA SER A 186 2.81 -15.20 -7.96
C SER A 186 3.81 -15.18 -6.80
N TYR A 187 3.32 -14.65 -5.68
CA TYR A 187 3.54 -15.15 -4.32
C TYR A 187 4.90 -14.90 -3.63
N GLU A 188 4.85 -13.96 -2.70
CA GLU A 188 5.74 -13.78 -1.55
C GLU A 188 6.00 -15.09 -0.80
N ASP A 189 7.27 -15.47 -0.69
CA ASP A 189 7.73 -16.55 0.21
C ASP A 189 8.63 -15.93 1.30
N TYR A 190 8.02 -15.22 2.25
CA TYR A 190 8.69 -14.85 3.51
C TYR A 190 8.73 -16.06 4.44
N ARG A 191 9.69 -16.95 4.21
CA ARG A 191 10.08 -17.98 5.16
C ARG A 191 11.58 -17.91 5.41
N ASN A 192 11.99 -16.99 6.28
CA ASN A 192 13.16 -17.20 7.14
C ASN A 192 13.23 -16.11 8.21
N ASN A 193 12.37 -16.24 9.22
CA ASN A 193 12.76 -15.85 10.56
C ASN A 193 13.72 -16.92 11.06
N SER A 194 14.97 -16.89 10.59
CA SER A 194 16.08 -17.59 11.25
C SER A 194 16.34 -16.85 12.56
N CYS A 195 15.47 -17.11 13.54
CA CYS A 195 15.81 -17.03 14.94
C CYS A 195 17.01 -17.95 15.14
N SER A 196 18.20 -17.34 15.10
CA SER A 196 19.42 -17.88 15.63
C SER A 196 19.23 -18.07 17.15
N SER A 197 18.59 -19.16 17.54
CA SER A 197 18.50 -19.64 18.92
C SER A 197 18.74 -21.15 18.85
N GLY A 198 19.98 -21.50 18.48
CA GLY A 198 20.48 -22.87 18.42
C GLY A 198 21.60 -23.08 19.44
N ALA A 199 21.51 -22.41 20.59
CA ALA A 199 22.49 -22.54 21.67
C ALA A 199 21.85 -22.68 23.06
N GLU A 200 20.51 -22.69 23.15
CA GLU A 200 19.78 -22.73 24.43
C GLU A 200 18.69 -23.81 24.48
N ASP A 201 18.41 -24.50 23.35
CA ASP A 201 17.52 -25.68 23.31
C ASP A 201 18.26 -26.99 23.68
N ASP A 202 19.58 -27.06 23.50
CA ASP A 202 20.38 -28.22 23.95
C ASP A 202 20.40 -28.32 25.49
N ASP A 203 20.37 -27.17 26.18
CA ASP A 203 20.30 -27.12 27.65
C ASP A 203 18.89 -27.44 28.17
N ILE A 204 17.83 -27.20 27.39
CA ILE A 204 16.44 -27.47 27.78
C ILE A 204 16.19 -28.97 27.96
N LEU A 205 16.77 -29.82 27.11
CA LEU A 205 16.63 -31.27 27.22
C LEU A 205 17.44 -31.85 28.40
N ASP A 206 18.56 -31.21 28.75
CA ASP A 206 19.36 -31.55 29.93
C ASP A 206 18.62 -31.19 31.23
N TYR A 207 18.02 -29.99 31.29
CA TYR A 207 17.14 -29.63 32.40
C TYR A 207 15.95 -30.59 32.50
N ILE A 208 15.29 -30.96 31.41
CA ILE A 208 14.14 -31.89 31.45
C ILE A 208 14.55 -33.28 31.97
N SER A 209 15.77 -33.73 31.67
CA SER A 209 16.31 -35.00 32.18
C SER A 209 16.58 -34.93 33.69
N LEU A 210 17.08 -33.79 34.18
CA LEU A 210 17.35 -33.55 35.60
C LEU A 210 16.08 -33.57 36.51
N TRP A 211 14.89 -33.35 35.94
CA TRP A 211 13.62 -33.42 36.68
C TRP A 211 12.93 -34.79 36.59
N GLN A 212 13.48 -35.77 35.86
CA GLN A 212 12.92 -37.13 35.76
C GLN A 212 13.65 -38.18 36.63
N ASP A 213 14.86 -37.90 37.11
CA ASP A 213 15.67 -38.85 37.88
C ASP A 213 15.43 -38.81 39.41
N ASP A 214 14.57 -37.92 39.92
CA ASP A 214 14.22 -37.80 41.35
C ASP A 214 12.79 -38.32 41.68
N LEU A 215 12.37 -39.42 41.05
CA LEU A 215 11.16 -40.18 41.41
C LEU A 215 11.47 -41.60 41.90
#